data_AF-A0A358EFD0-F1
#
_entry.id   AF-A0A358EFD0-F1
#
_cell.length_a   1.000
_cell.length_b   1.000
_cell.length_c   1.000
_cell.angle_alpha   90.00
_cell.angle_beta   90.00
_cell.angle_gamma   90.00
#
_symmetry.space_group_name_H-M   'P 1'
#
loop_
_entity.id
_entity.type
_entity.pdbx_description
1 polymer ?
#
loop_
_entity_poly.entity_id
_entity_poly.type
_entity_poly.pdbx_seq_one_letter_code
_entity_poly.pdbx_strand_id
1 'polypeptide(L)'
;MDTKRPTNPAAEEILGGYFPVLDHGFVSLVDYMGSDEDVERAARVSYGFGTRKVSQTRGLVRYLRRHRHTTPSEMVEFKFHCAMPMFVARQWIRHRTASVNELSARYSLMPLLFYTPRQDQFELQSRSNKQGREGGAPQEVYQEAVRR
;
A
#
# COMPACT_ATOMS: atom_id res chain seq x y z
N MET A 1 23.67 18.25 5.93
CA MET A 1 24.25 17.09 6.62
C MET A 1 23.71 15.86 5.92
N ASP A 2 24.58 14.98 5.44
CA ASP A 2 24.15 13.73 4.80
C ASP A 2 23.68 12.73 5.86
N THR A 3 22.63 11.97 5.54
CA THR A 3 22.08 11.00 6.47
C THR A 3 23.01 9.79 6.60
N LYS A 4 23.09 9.20 7.80
CA LYS A 4 23.78 7.92 8.04
C LYS A 4 22.88 6.70 7.73
N ARG A 5 21.60 6.94 7.43
CA ARG A 5 20.63 5.88 7.13
C ARG A 5 20.81 5.39 5.69
N PRO A 6 20.52 4.11 5.39
CA PRO A 6 20.36 3.66 4.01
C PRO A 6 19.28 4.49 3.31
N THR A 7 19.55 4.90 2.08
CA THR A 7 18.61 5.62 1.22
C THR A 7 18.45 4.90 -0.11
N ASN A 8 17.24 4.91 -0.66
CA ASN A 8 16.94 4.37 -1.98
C ASN A 8 16.54 5.53 -2.91
N PRO A 9 17.29 5.81 -4.00
CA PRO A 9 17.01 6.96 -4.87
C PRO A 9 15.59 7.01 -5.43
N ALA A 10 14.98 5.87 -5.77
CA ALA A 10 13.62 5.82 -6.29
C ALA A 10 12.57 6.06 -5.19
N ALA A 11 12.84 5.63 -3.96
CA ALA A 11 11.97 5.93 -2.82
C ALA A 11 12.07 7.42 -2.43
N GLU A 12 13.29 7.98 -2.43
CA GLU A 12 13.52 9.42 -2.19
C GLU A 12 12.79 10.30 -3.21
N GLU A 13 12.74 9.88 -4.48
CA GLU A 13 12.04 10.61 -5.54
C GLU A 13 10.53 10.78 -5.27
N ILE A 14 9.90 9.76 -4.66
CA ILE A 14 8.45 9.76 -4.38
C ILE A 14 8.11 10.13 -2.93
N LEU A 15 9.11 10.34 -2.08
CA LEU A 15 8.93 10.60 -0.65
C LEU A 15 8.20 11.93 -0.45
N GLY A 16 7.11 11.90 0.33
CA GLY A 16 6.21 13.04 0.52
C GLY A 16 5.32 13.36 -0.68
N GLY A 17 5.45 12.62 -1.80
CA GLY A 17 4.56 12.73 -2.95
C GLY A 17 3.15 12.23 -2.63
N TYR A 18 2.14 12.86 -3.24
CA TYR A 18 0.74 12.48 -3.11
C TYR A 18 0.25 11.89 -4.44
N PHE A 19 -0.18 10.64 -4.41
CA PHE A 19 -0.71 9.93 -5.58
C PHE A 19 -2.24 9.85 -5.43
N PRO A 20 -3.02 10.57 -6.26
CA PRO A 20 -4.47 10.57 -6.18
C PRO A 20 -5.07 9.19 -6.46
N VAL A 21 -6.07 8.80 -5.67
CA VAL A 21 -6.78 7.52 -5.80
C VAL A 21 -8.28 7.78 -5.60
N LEU A 22 -9.10 7.25 -6.51
CA LEU A 22 -10.53 7.59 -6.62
C LEU A 22 -10.71 9.10 -6.91
N ASP A 23 -11.75 9.71 -6.37
CA ASP A 23 -12.11 11.12 -6.60
C ASP A 23 -11.50 12.08 -5.57
N HIS A 24 -11.38 11.65 -4.31
CA HIS A 24 -10.92 12.48 -3.20
C HIS A 24 -9.77 11.87 -2.39
N GLY A 25 -9.45 10.60 -2.66
CA GLY A 25 -8.45 9.85 -1.91
C GLY A 25 -7.04 10.05 -2.43
N PHE A 26 -6.08 9.54 -1.67
CA PHE A 26 -4.67 9.48 -2.07
C PHE A 26 -3.92 8.42 -1.28
N VAL A 27 -2.74 8.08 -1.78
CA VAL A 27 -1.68 7.38 -1.03
C VAL A 27 -0.42 8.22 -1.11
N SER A 28 0.27 8.40 0.01
CA SER A 28 1.53 9.13 0.11
C SER A 28 2.54 8.35 0.92
N LEU A 29 3.75 8.19 0.40
CA LEU A 29 4.86 7.62 1.16
C LEU A 29 5.42 8.70 2.09
N VAL A 30 5.24 8.53 3.41
CA VAL A 30 5.70 9.48 4.42
C VAL A 30 7.14 9.21 4.83
N ASP A 31 7.48 7.92 4.93
CA ASP A 31 8.77 7.47 5.43
C ASP A 31 9.00 6.03 4.99
N TYR A 32 10.25 5.61 4.93
CA TYR A 32 10.62 4.23 4.73
C TYR A 32 11.90 3.91 5.51
N MET A 33 12.06 2.63 5.82
CA MET A 33 13.27 2.10 6.42
C MET A 33 13.73 0.90 5.61
N GLY A 34 15.04 0.85 5.35
CA GLY A 34 15.68 -0.29 4.69
C GLY A 34 15.76 -0.19 3.17
N SER A 35 16.50 -1.12 2.60
CA SER A 35 16.85 -1.24 1.18
C SER A 35 17.03 -2.72 0.82
N ASP A 36 17.27 -3.03 -0.46
CA ASP A 36 17.58 -4.40 -0.88
C ASP A 36 18.86 -4.93 -0.19
N GLU A 37 19.80 -4.05 0.13
CA GLU A 37 21.02 -4.34 0.89
C GLU A 37 20.71 -4.73 2.33
N ASP A 38 19.68 -4.15 2.96
CA ASP A 38 19.23 -4.55 4.30
C ASP A 38 18.67 -5.97 4.31
N VAL A 39 17.88 -6.32 3.28
CA VAL A 39 17.38 -7.69 3.09
C VAL A 39 18.54 -8.67 2.90
N GLU A 40 19.53 -8.32 2.08
CA GLU A 40 20.74 -9.14 1.89
C GLU A 40 21.52 -9.30 3.20
N ARG A 41 21.77 -8.22 3.94
CA ARG A 41 22.49 -8.26 5.23
C ARG A 41 21.77 -9.15 6.23
N ALA A 42 20.45 -9.00 6.34
CA ALA A 42 19.63 -9.81 7.25
C ALA A 42 19.63 -11.28 6.86
N ALA A 43 19.54 -11.61 5.58
CA ALA A 43 19.63 -13.00 5.12
C ALA A 43 21.02 -13.62 5.34
N ARG A 44 22.07 -12.81 5.24
CA ARG A 44 23.45 -13.25 5.40
C ARG A 44 23.93 -13.29 6.85
N VAL A 45 23.20 -12.73 7.81
CA VAL A 45 23.59 -12.73 9.23
C VAL A 45 23.80 -14.16 9.77
N SER A 46 23.11 -15.14 9.20
CA SER A 46 23.25 -16.56 9.51
C SER A 46 24.55 -17.19 8.99
N TYR A 47 25.20 -16.57 8.01
CA TYR A 47 26.48 -17.01 7.44
C TYR A 47 27.58 -16.13 8.05
N GLY A 48 28.32 -16.67 9.02
CA GLY A 48 29.34 -15.92 9.77
C GLY A 48 30.33 -15.11 8.92
N PHE A 49 31.05 -14.21 9.57
CA PHE A 49 32.02 -13.28 8.96
C PHE A 49 33.00 -14.02 8.02
N GLY A 50 32.95 -13.74 6.71
CA GLY A 50 33.96 -14.25 5.76
C GLY A 50 33.48 -14.69 4.37
N THR A 51 32.18 -14.84 4.13
CA THR A 51 31.65 -15.28 2.80
C THR A 51 31.32 -14.11 1.86
N ARG A 52 32.28 -13.20 1.64
CA ARG A 52 32.14 -12.17 0.60
C ARG A 52 32.50 -12.76 -0.76
N LYS A 53 31.49 -13.24 -1.51
CA LYS A 53 31.54 -13.24 -2.98
C LYS A 53 30.71 -12.06 -3.49
N VAL A 54 31.21 -11.45 -4.56
CA VAL A 54 30.60 -10.34 -5.33
C VAL A 54 29.09 -10.38 -5.20
N SER A 55 28.52 -9.36 -4.56
CA SER A 55 27.10 -9.33 -4.26
C SER A 55 26.30 -9.34 -5.56
N GLN A 56 25.41 -10.31 -5.67
CA GLN A 56 24.27 -10.24 -6.56
C GLN A 56 23.03 -10.03 -5.70
N THR A 57 22.90 -8.87 -5.02
CA THR A 57 21.76 -8.52 -4.16
C THR A 57 20.43 -8.91 -4.81
N ARG A 58 20.25 -8.53 -6.08
CA ARG A 58 19.10 -8.91 -6.91
C ARG A 58 18.88 -10.42 -7.02
N GLY A 59 19.96 -11.19 -7.21
CA GLY A 59 19.91 -12.65 -7.31
C GLY A 59 19.51 -13.30 -5.99
N LEU A 60 20.08 -12.83 -4.88
CA LEU A 60 19.74 -13.30 -3.54
C LEU A 60 18.29 -12.96 -3.16
N VAL A 61 17.86 -11.71 -3.34
CA VAL A 61 16.47 -11.29 -3.07
C VAL A 61 15.48 -12.16 -3.86
N ARG A 62 15.74 -12.38 -5.16
CA ARG A 62 14.90 -13.27 -5.99
C ARG A 62 14.91 -14.72 -5.48
N TYR A 63 16.06 -15.23 -5.05
CA TYR A 63 16.18 -16.57 -4.47
C TYR A 63 15.33 -16.69 -3.18
N LEU A 64 15.45 -15.72 -2.26
CA LEU A 64 14.69 -15.69 -1.00
C LEU A 64 13.18 -15.67 -1.27
N ARG A 65 12.71 -14.80 -2.19
CA ARG A 65 11.30 -14.72 -2.56
C ARG A 65 10.78 -16.02 -3.18
N ARG A 66 11.56 -16.66 -4.07
CA ARG A 66 11.17 -17.94 -4.70
C ARG A 66 11.00 -19.06 -3.68
N HIS A 67 11.84 -19.09 -2.66
CA HIS A 67 11.82 -20.10 -1.60
C HIS A 67 11.00 -19.69 -0.37
N ARG A 68 10.23 -18.59 -0.48
CA ARG A 68 9.36 -18.07 0.59
C ARG A 68 10.12 -17.79 1.90
N HIS A 69 11.40 -17.44 1.82
CA HIS A 69 12.16 -16.92 2.95
C HIS A 69 11.81 -15.44 3.12
N THR A 70 10.75 -15.17 3.89
CA THR A 70 10.16 -13.83 4.02
C THR A 70 10.74 -12.99 5.14
N THR A 71 11.29 -13.60 6.19
CA THR A 71 11.81 -12.88 7.37
C THR A 71 12.84 -11.79 7.02
N PRO A 72 13.80 -11.98 6.09
CA PRO A 72 14.69 -10.89 5.71
C PRO A 72 13.99 -9.67 5.09
N SER A 73 12.80 -9.85 4.48
CA SER A 73 12.00 -8.74 3.95
C SER A 73 11.33 -7.90 5.04
N GLU A 74 11.22 -8.40 6.27
CA GLU A 74 10.64 -7.66 7.41
C GLU A 74 11.58 -6.54 7.89
N MET A 75 12.84 -6.51 7.43
CA MET A 75 13.79 -5.42 7.69
C MET A 75 13.55 -4.18 6.80
N VAL A 76 12.52 -4.24 5.96
CA VAL A 76 12.06 -3.11 5.14
C VAL A 76 10.67 -2.71 5.59
N GLU A 77 10.51 -1.45 5.99
CA GLU A 77 9.25 -0.90 6.45
C GLU A 77 8.85 0.32 5.63
N PHE A 78 7.54 0.51 5.46
CA PHE A 78 6.96 1.65 4.79
C PHE A 78 5.91 2.30 5.68
N LYS A 79 5.88 3.63 5.66
CA LYS A 79 4.87 4.44 6.35
C LYS A 79 4.09 5.23 5.33
N PHE A 80 2.79 5.03 5.33
CA PHE A 80 1.89 5.70 4.39
C PHE A 80 0.95 6.65 5.10
N HIS A 81 0.64 7.76 4.43
CA HIS A 81 -0.49 8.61 4.72
C HIS A 81 -1.52 8.40 3.62
N CYS A 82 -2.71 7.95 4.01
CA CYS A 82 -3.76 7.59 3.06
C CYS A 82 -5.07 8.30 3.41
N ALA A 83 -5.78 8.76 2.40
CA ALA A 83 -7.20 9.12 2.49
C ALA A 83 -8.00 8.17 1.61
N MET A 84 -9.03 7.55 2.18
CA MET A 84 -9.85 6.56 1.49
C MET A 84 -11.27 6.51 2.07
N PRO A 85 -12.24 5.94 1.35
CA PRO A 85 -13.58 5.74 1.87
C PRO A 85 -13.62 4.73 3.01
N MET A 86 -14.53 4.92 3.97
CA MET A 86 -14.64 4.03 5.15
C MET A 86 -14.81 2.55 4.79
N PHE A 87 -15.54 2.21 3.72
CA PHE A 87 -15.72 0.82 3.33
C PHE A 87 -14.43 0.17 2.82
N VAL A 88 -13.51 0.94 2.22
CA VAL A 88 -12.15 0.50 1.85
C VAL A 88 -11.30 0.33 3.11
N ALA A 89 -11.33 1.32 4.03
CA ALA A 89 -10.60 1.25 5.29
C ALA A 89 -10.97 0.01 6.13
N ARG A 90 -12.26 -0.37 6.15
CA ARG A 90 -12.75 -1.58 6.84
C ARG A 90 -12.21 -2.89 6.26
N GLN A 91 -11.88 -2.92 4.97
CA GLN A 91 -11.18 -4.05 4.36
C GLN A 91 -9.68 -4.00 4.70
N TRP A 92 -9.08 -2.82 4.61
CA TRP A 92 -7.66 -2.59 4.85
C TRP A 92 -7.24 -2.98 6.29
N ILE A 93 -8.03 -2.62 7.30
CA ILE A 93 -7.71 -2.89 8.70
C ILE A 93 -7.71 -4.40 9.06
N ARG A 94 -8.13 -5.27 8.13
CA ARG A 94 -8.05 -6.74 8.30
C ARG A 94 -6.62 -7.26 8.18
N HIS A 95 -5.69 -6.46 7.65
CA HIS A 95 -4.25 -6.77 7.61
C HIS A 95 -3.58 -6.51 8.97
N ARG A 96 -3.79 -7.46 9.90
CA ARG A 96 -3.44 -7.35 11.33
C ARG A 96 -1.95 -7.21 11.67
N THR A 97 -1.05 -7.41 10.70
CA THR A 97 0.40 -7.28 10.90
C THR A 97 0.88 -5.83 10.75
N ALA A 98 0.03 -4.92 10.30
CA ALA A 98 0.36 -3.51 10.15
C ALA A 98 0.03 -2.71 11.41
N SER A 99 0.76 -1.60 11.61
CA SER A 99 0.42 -0.58 12.58
C SER A 99 -0.38 0.54 11.89
N VAL A 100 -1.54 0.91 12.45
CA VAL A 100 -2.48 1.86 11.83
C VAL A 100 -2.96 2.87 12.86
N ASN A 101 -3.06 4.14 12.44
CA ASN A 101 -3.75 5.20 13.15
C ASN A 101 -4.73 5.88 12.19
N GLU A 102 -5.90 6.29 12.69
CA GLU A 102 -6.99 6.84 11.86
C GLU A 102 -7.55 8.11 12.51
N LEU A 103 -8.00 9.05 11.67
CA LEU A 103 -8.75 10.22 12.10
C LEU A 103 -10.00 9.79 12.89
N SER A 104 -10.17 10.33 14.09
CA SER A 104 -11.31 10.00 14.93
C SER A 104 -12.44 11.02 14.80
N ALA A 105 -13.55 10.62 14.19
CA ALA A 105 -14.79 11.40 14.14
C ALA A 105 -15.42 11.69 15.53
N ARG A 106 -14.91 11.07 16.61
CA ARG A 106 -15.32 11.36 17.98
C ARG A 106 -14.75 12.68 18.51
N TYR A 107 -13.62 13.11 17.95
CA TYR A 107 -12.86 14.28 18.42
C TYR A 107 -12.73 15.37 17.35
N SER A 108 -12.99 15.05 16.09
CA SER A 108 -12.80 15.94 14.94
C SER A 108 -14.05 16.01 14.09
N LEU A 109 -14.33 17.20 13.55
CA LEU A 109 -15.36 17.36 12.53
C LEU A 109 -14.89 16.69 11.23
N MET A 110 -15.72 15.79 10.71
CA MET A 110 -15.42 15.10 9.47
C MET A 110 -15.74 16.00 8.27
N PRO A 111 -14.88 16.05 7.25
CA PRO A 111 -15.18 16.76 6.02
C PRO A 111 -16.36 16.08 5.30
N LEU A 112 -17.19 16.87 4.62
CA LEU A 112 -18.29 16.38 3.78
C LEU A 112 -17.75 15.91 2.42
N LEU A 113 -16.86 14.91 2.45
CA LEU A 113 -16.27 14.28 1.26
C LEU A 113 -16.75 12.83 1.18
N PHE A 114 -17.48 12.52 0.12
CA PHE A 114 -18.03 11.19 -0.14
C PHE A 114 -17.50 10.66 -1.46
N TYR A 115 -17.09 9.40 -1.47
CA TYR A 115 -16.69 8.75 -2.71
C TYR A 115 -17.87 8.59 -3.65
N THR A 116 -17.72 9.11 -4.86
CA THR A 116 -18.63 8.97 -5.97
C THR A 116 -17.94 8.19 -7.09
N PRO A 117 -18.37 6.95 -7.39
CA PRO A 117 -17.81 6.22 -8.52
C PRO A 117 -18.14 6.95 -9.82
N ARG A 118 -17.20 6.93 -10.77
CA ARG A 118 -17.52 7.27 -12.16
C ARG A 118 -18.49 6.22 -12.73
N GLN A 119 -19.26 6.61 -13.74
CA GLN A 119 -20.24 5.71 -14.35
C GLN A 119 -19.63 4.43 -14.95
N ASP A 120 -18.43 4.52 -15.54
CA ASP A 120 -17.70 3.35 -16.05
C ASP A 120 -17.25 2.39 -14.94
N GLN A 121 -17.28 2.86 -13.70
CA GLN A 121 -16.96 2.12 -12.49
C GLN A 121 -18.21 1.84 -11.64
N PHE A 122 -19.41 1.93 -12.21
CA PHE A 122 -20.66 1.61 -11.52
C PHE A 122 -21.39 0.51 -12.30
N GLU A 123 -21.59 -0.64 -11.66
CA GLU A 123 -22.14 -1.83 -12.31
C GLU A 123 -23.15 -2.52 -11.40
N LEU A 124 -24.02 -3.33 -12.01
CA LEU A 124 -24.95 -4.16 -11.29
C LEU A 124 -24.23 -5.32 -10.56
N GLN A 125 -24.92 -5.88 -9.58
CA GLN A 125 -24.43 -7.04 -8.83
C GLN A 125 -24.19 -8.23 -9.78
N SER A 126 -23.03 -8.89 -9.63
CA SER A 126 -22.74 -10.11 -10.40
C SER A 126 -23.70 -11.24 -10.05
N ARG A 127 -24.14 -11.99 -11.07
CA ARG A 127 -25.02 -13.16 -10.92
C ARG A 127 -24.30 -14.35 -10.30
N SER A 128 -22.99 -14.43 -10.48
CA SER A 128 -22.16 -15.57 -10.04
C SER A 128 -21.32 -15.26 -8.82
N ASN A 129 -20.89 -14.00 -8.65
CA ASN A 129 -20.06 -13.58 -7.53
C ASN A 129 -20.82 -12.62 -6.61
N LYS A 130 -21.19 -13.09 -5.41
CA LYS A 130 -21.88 -12.26 -4.40
C LYS A 130 -21.05 -11.08 -3.88
N GLN A 131 -19.74 -11.05 -4.14
CA GLN A 131 -18.85 -9.94 -3.79
C GLN A 131 -18.41 -9.12 -5.01
N GLY A 132 -18.89 -9.49 -6.21
CA GLY A 132 -18.50 -8.88 -7.46
C GLY A 132 -19.63 -8.07 -8.09
N ARG A 133 -19.26 -7.29 -9.11
CA ARG A 133 -20.14 -6.53 -9.97
C ARG A 133 -19.84 -6.90 -11.42
N GLU A 134 -20.84 -6.85 -12.29
CA GLU A 134 -20.67 -7.13 -13.72
C GLU A 134 -21.76 -6.46 -14.58
N GLY A 135 -21.47 -6.30 -15.87
CA GLY A 135 -22.48 -6.02 -16.89
C GLY A 135 -22.93 -4.55 -17.00
N GLY A 136 -22.21 -3.62 -16.36
CA GLY A 136 -22.57 -2.20 -16.40
C GLY A 136 -23.85 -1.88 -15.63
N ALA A 137 -24.26 -0.61 -15.64
CA ALA A 137 -25.53 -0.17 -15.09
C ALA A 137 -26.19 0.86 -16.01
N PRO A 138 -27.53 0.84 -16.17
CA PRO A 138 -28.23 1.88 -16.91
C PRO A 138 -27.93 3.27 -16.34
N GLN A 139 -27.85 4.27 -17.22
CA GLN A 139 -27.57 5.67 -16.84
C GLN A 139 -28.52 6.17 -15.74
N GLU A 140 -29.80 5.83 -15.84
CA GLU A 140 -30.83 6.27 -14.90
C GLU A 140 -30.55 5.78 -13.46
N VAL A 141 -30.17 4.51 -13.32
CA VAL A 141 -29.81 3.90 -12.03
C VAL A 141 -28.59 4.59 -11.42
N TYR A 142 -27.58 4.89 -12.25
CA TYR A 142 -26.40 5.64 -11.80
C TYR A 142 -26.76 7.05 -11.33
N GLN A 143 -27.56 7.78 -12.11
CA GLN A 143 -28.01 9.14 -11.80
C GLN A 143 -28.87 9.20 -10.53
N GLU A 144 -29.66 8.16 -10.26
CA GLU A 144 -30.40 8.02 -9.01
C GLU A 144 -29.45 7.76 -7.83
N ALA A 145 -28.46 6.88 -8.00
CA ALA A 145 -27.51 6.51 -6.94
C ALA A 145 -26.62 7.69 -6.50
N VAL A 146 -26.12 8.50 -7.44
CA VAL A 146 -25.23 9.64 -7.13
C VAL A 146 -25.98 10.84 -6.51
N ARG A 147 -27.30 10.93 -6.70
CA ARG A 147 -28.11 12.01 -6.12
C ARG A 147 -28.48 11.79 -4.65
N ARG A 148 -28.30 10.57 -4.13
CA ARG A 148 -28.61 10.18 -2.76
C ARG A 148 -27.42 10.39 -1.84
#